data_AF-A0A392MZ09-F1
#
_entry.id   AF-A0A392MZ09-F1
#
_cell.length_a   1.000
_cell.length_b   1.000
_cell.length_c   1.000
_cell.angle_alpha   90.00
_cell.angle_beta   90.00
_cell.angle_gamma   90.00
#
_symmetry.space_group_name_H-M   'P 1'
#
loop_
_entity.id
_entity.type
_entity.pdbx_description
1 polymer ?
#
loop_
_entity_poly.entity_id
_entity_poly.type
_entity_poly.pdbx_seq_one_letter_code
_entity_poly.pdbx_strand_id
1 'polypeptide(L)' 'MENALRACCKGIKIGKILIHREGDNGQQLIYEKLPNDISERHVLLLDPILGT' A
#
# COMPACT_ATOMS: atom_id res chain seq x y z
N MET A 1 6.06 1.18 -9.28
CA MET A 1 4.67 1.66 -9.46
C MET A 1 4.47 3.08 -8.98
N GLU A 2 4.97 3.45 -7.79
CA GLU A 2 4.82 4.80 -7.21
C GLU A 2 5.23 5.96 -8.15
N ASN A 3 6.36 5.85 -8.85
CA ASN A 3 6.83 6.89 -9.77
C ASN A 3 5.89 7.10 -10.98
N ALA A 4 5.37 6.02 -11.54
CA ALA A 4 4.41 6.11 -12.65
C ALA A 4 3.12 6.78 -12.19
N LEU A 5 2.63 6.42 -11.00
CA LEU A 5 1.42 7.03 -10.44
C LEU A 5 1.61 8.52 -10.15
N ARG A 6 2.77 8.93 -9.63
CA ARG A 6 3.10 10.35 -9.45
C ARG A 6 3.19 11.13 -10.76
N ALA A 7 3.67 10.49 -11.83
CA ALA A 7 3.74 11.12 -13.14
C ALA A 7 2.34 11.36 -13.74
N CYS A 8 1.40 10.44 -13.52
CA CYS A 8 0.02 10.55 -14.02
C CYS A 8 -0.90 11.40 -13.11
N CYS A 9 -0.68 11.37 -11.79
CA CYS A 9 -1.55 11.98 -10.80
C CYS A 9 -0.76 12.92 -9.86
N LYS A 10 -0.69 14.21 -10.22
CA LYS A 10 -0.01 15.22 -9.39
C LYS A 10 -0.67 15.33 -8.01
N GLY A 11 0.14 15.34 -6.95
CA GLY A 11 -0.33 15.53 -5.57
C GLY A 11 -1.01 14.31 -4.94
N ILE A 12 -0.99 13.15 -5.60
CA ILE A 12 -1.54 11.93 -5.02
C ILE A 12 -0.81 11.57 -3.71
N LYS A 13 -1.58 11.32 -2.65
CA LYS A 13 -1.05 10.87 -1.37
C LYS A 13 -0.66 9.39 -1.50
N ILE A 14 0.52 9.03 -1.02
CA ILE A 14 1.02 7.65 -1.05
C ILE A 14 1.09 7.13 0.38
N GLY A 15 0.31 6.08 0.66
CA GLY A 15 0.48 5.26 1.86
C GLY A 15 1.46 4.12 1.60
N LYS A 16 2.17 3.67 2.63
CA LYS A 16 3.06 2.51 2.57
C LYS A 16 2.69 1.51 3.66
N ILE A 17 2.64 0.24 3.29
CA ILE A 17 2.39 -0.89 4.17
C ILE A 17 3.50 -1.90 3.89
N LEU A 18 4.15 -2.39 4.94
CA LEU A 18 5.08 -3.50 4.88
C LEU A 18 4.45 -4.68 5.60
N ILE A 19 4.16 -5.73 4.83
CA ILE A 19 3.65 -6.98 5.35
C ILE A 19 4.77 -8.01 5.23
N HIS A 20 5.06 -8.70 6.31
CA HIS A 20 5.94 -9.85 6.29
C HIS A 20 5.10 -11.12 6.20
N ARG A 21 5.42 -11.98 5.24
CA ARG A 21 4.79 -13.29 5.08
C ARG A 21 5.74 -14.34 5.66
N GLU A 22 5.44 -14.87 6.84
CA GLU A 22 6.19 -15.99 7.43
C GLU A 22 5.35 -17.27 7.44
N GLY A 23 5.69 -18.22 6.56
CA GLY A 23 5.19 -19.60 6.60
C GLY A 23 3.67 -19.76 6.78
N ASP A 24 3.27 -20.91 7.34
CA ASP A 24 1.86 -21.29 7.54
C ASP A 24 1.11 -20.45 8.60
N ASN A 25 1.82 -19.60 9.37
CA ASN A 25 1.28 -18.91 10.54
C ASN A 25 0.80 -17.47 10.29
N GLY A 26 0.83 -16.99 9.05
CA GLY A 26 0.04 -15.84 8.61
C GLY A 26 0.83 -14.58 8.24
N GLN A 27 0.08 -13.61 7.70
CA GLN A 27 0.58 -12.32 7.26
C GLN A 27 0.68 -11.35 8.45
N GLN A 28 1.88 -10.84 8.72
CA GLN A 28 2.11 -9.88 9.80
C GLN A 28 2.33 -8.46 9.25
N LEU A 29 1.59 -7.49 9.78
CA LEU A 29 1.85 -6.07 9.54
C LEU A 29 3.08 -5.62 10.33
N ILE A 30 4.16 -5.25 9.63
CA ILE A 30 5.41 -4.78 10.24
C ILE A 30 5.46 -3.25 10.32
N TYR A 31 4.94 -2.59 9.29
CA TYR A 31 4.97 -1.14 9.22
C TYR A 31 3.79 -0.63 8.41
N GLU A 32 3.21 0.47 8.86
CA GLU A 32 2.32 1.27 8.05
C GLU A 32 2.61 2.76 8.23
N LYS A 33 2.45 3.49 7.13
CA LYS A 33 2.38 4.94 7.12
C LYS A 33 1.36 5.35 6.10
N LEU A 34 0.17 5.65 6.59
CA LEU A 34 -0.99 6.01 5.78
C LEU A 34 -1.33 7.49 5.99
N PRO A 35 -1.97 8.16 5.02
CA PRO A 35 -2.58 9.46 5.25
C PRO A 35 -3.61 9.40 6.38
N ASN A 36 -3.62 10.39 7.28
CA ASN A 36 -4.54 10.43 8.41
C ASN A 36 -6.03 10.46 8.01
N ASP A 37 -6.31 10.90 6.79
CA ASP A 37 -7.66 11.02 6.20
C ASP A 37 -7.98 9.87 5.23
N ILE A 38 -7.32 8.71 5.35
CA ILE A 38 -7.52 7.58 4.44
C ILE A 38 -8.95 7.01 4.49
N SER A 39 -9.61 7.07 5.64
CA SER A 39 -10.99 6.58 5.83
C SER A 39 -12.02 7.33 4.98
N GLU A 40 -11.70 8.54 4.53
CA GLU A 40 -12.57 9.41 3.74
C GLU A 40 -12.19 9.38 2.24
N ARG A 41 -11.26 8.52 1.83
CA ARG A 41 -10.69 8.50 0.48
C ARG A 41 -10.93 7.18 -0.24
N HIS A 42 -10.98 7.25 -1.57
CA HIS A 42 -10.83 6.07 -2.42
C HIS A 42 -9.36 5.64 -2.48
N VAL A 43 -9.10 4.35 -2.32
CA VAL A 43 -7.75 3.78 -2.23
C VAL A 43 -7.45 2.91 -3.46
N LEU A 44 -6.30 3.17 -4.08
CA LEU A 44 -5.71 2.29 -5.09
C LEU A 44 -4.63 1.43 -4.43
N LEU A 45 -4.94 0.15 -4.20
CA LEU A 45 -3.97 -0.81 -3.67
C LEU A 45 -3.03 -1.29 -4.80
N LEU A 46 -1.72 -1.26 -4.55
CA LEU A 46 -0.69 -1.57 -5.53
C LEU A 46 0.19 -2.71 -5.02
N ASP A 47 0.02 -3.90 -5.57
CA ASP A 47 0.87 -5.07 -5.33
C ASP A 47 1.18 -5.72 -6.68
N PRO A 48 2.45 -5.85 -7.10
CA PRO A 48 2.78 -6.37 -8.43
C PRO A 48 2.44 -7.86 -8.59
N ILE A 49 2.28 -8.61 -7.50
CA ILE A 49 2.00 -10.04 -7.53
C ILE A 49 0.83 -10.33 -6.61
N LEU A 50 -0.27 -10.84 -7.16
CA LEU A 50 -1.35 -11.39 -6.38
C LEU A 50 -1.12 -12.89 -6.20
N GLY A 51 -0.71 -13.28 -4.99
CA GLY A 51 -0.55 -14.67 -4.58
C GLY A 51 -1.19 -14.90 -3.21
N THR A 52 -1.79 -16.08 -3.05
CA THR A 52 -2.39 -16.55 -1.78
C THR A 52 -1.31 -16.88 -0.77
#